data_AF-A0A651HJX9-F1
#
_entry.id   AF-A0A651HJX9-F1
#
_cell.length_a   1.000
_cell.length_b   1.000
_cell.length_c   1.000
_cell.angle_alpha   90.00
_cell.angle_beta   90.00
_cell.angle_gamma   90.00
#
_symmetry.space_group_name_H-M   'P 1'
#
loop_
_entity.id
_entity.type
_entity.pdbx_description
1 polymer ?
#
loop_
_entity_poly.entity_id
_entity_poly.type
_entity_poly.pdbx_seq_one_letter_code
_entity_poly.pdbx_strand_id
1 'polypeptide(L)'
;MRGGLPALALLTLPLLAGCDSTPTEPMADPAEALRLALDAGWAHLPSTMELEVQALEGLEGTPASGEVAALLLDAGDLAAQAGSERTEGSARNAEILETAGESLLTRGLLASLGGVRAEEVLDEAQAGLDQVIAALGSSPGGEAAAGILAEAGRDLAGARATLAAGEVGDALVSAARASESTRSLDRERTATATVKAAWALLERAVRLAGPSPEAAIARALGDADASCVAAREALGVGNWGEAMTRAHRCARLARAVLARLSAGVVDEGDLTKRVEGVVAHAAALLERATARAGSSPRPAIGQLLSEAGDLLTRARGALGDGRYRQALRYAQASAVRSLRALAYLDTAEGDPLELRAKAAVEAAQALAARVATVLPEDAPPEIKAFADSAAVLVREANAALQVGDWRRALARAREASALLMRILQSLG
;
A
#
# COMPACT_ATOMS: atom_id res chain seq x y z
N MET A 1 -56.32 -40.31 14.35
CA MET A 1 -56.83 -40.51 15.72
C MET A 1 -55.63 -40.61 16.67
N ARG A 2 -55.59 -39.71 17.66
CA ARG A 2 -54.96 -39.75 18.99
C ARG A 2 -53.69 -40.61 19.26
N GLY A 3 -52.71 -39.93 19.86
CA GLY A 3 -51.69 -40.48 20.77
C GLY A 3 -50.34 -39.79 20.54
N GLY A 4 -49.65 -39.18 21.49
CA GLY A 4 -49.81 -38.96 22.92
C GLY A 4 -48.49 -38.36 23.42
N LEU A 5 -48.53 -37.23 24.13
CA LEU A 5 -47.41 -36.68 24.91
C LEU A 5 -47.30 -37.40 26.26
N PRO A 6 -46.09 -37.54 26.80
CA PRO A 6 -45.78 -37.03 28.16
C PRO A 6 -44.37 -36.39 28.20
N ALA A 7 -43.90 -35.55 29.13
CA ALA A 7 -44.42 -34.94 30.35
C ALA A 7 -43.39 -33.90 30.85
N LEU A 8 -43.89 -32.72 31.26
CA LEU A 8 -43.59 -32.00 32.52
C LEU A 8 -42.15 -31.78 33.01
N ALA A 9 -41.80 -30.49 33.15
CA ALA A 9 -41.27 -29.93 34.40
C ALA A 9 -41.60 -28.43 34.46
N LEU A 10 -42.72 -28.10 35.12
CA LEU A 10 -43.08 -26.74 35.55
C LEU A 10 -42.23 -26.41 36.78
N LEU A 11 -41.34 -25.43 36.66
CA LEU A 11 -40.76 -24.72 37.80
C LEU A 11 -41.61 -23.47 38.07
N THR A 12 -42.28 -23.50 39.21
CA THR A 12 -43.00 -22.40 39.83
C THR A 12 -42.01 -21.44 40.48
N LEU A 13 -41.96 -20.19 40.01
CA LEU A 13 -41.32 -19.08 40.72
C LEU A 13 -42.41 -18.25 41.41
N PRO A 14 -42.23 -17.90 42.71
CA PRO A 14 -43.22 -17.15 43.46
C PRO A 14 -43.19 -15.68 43.04
N LEU A 15 -44.38 -15.16 42.74
CA LEU A 15 -44.73 -13.75 42.77
C LEU A 15 -44.42 -13.18 44.17
N LEU A 16 -43.32 -12.45 44.29
CA LEU A 16 -43.16 -11.44 45.32
C LEU A 16 -43.46 -10.08 44.68
N ALA A 17 -44.64 -9.58 45.03
CA ALA A 17 -45.07 -8.21 44.79
C ALA A 17 -44.18 -7.26 45.61
N GLY A 18 -43.13 -6.74 44.98
CA GLY A 18 -42.48 -5.49 45.35
C GLY A 18 -42.80 -4.47 44.27
N CYS A 19 -43.72 -3.55 44.56
CA CYS A 19 -43.96 -2.38 43.73
C CYS A 19 -42.78 -1.41 43.89
N ASP A 20 -41.65 -1.73 43.27
CA ASP A 20 -40.67 -0.72 42.88
C ASP A 20 -41.04 -0.30 41.47
N SER A 21 -41.65 0.88 41.35
CA SER A 21 -41.83 1.58 40.09
C SER A 21 -40.47 2.09 39.61
N THR A 22 -39.54 1.18 39.32
CA THR A 22 -38.44 1.52 38.40
C THR A 22 -39.12 1.84 37.07
N PRO A 23 -38.97 3.05 36.52
CA PRO A 23 -39.48 3.34 35.19
C PRO A 23 -38.85 2.29 34.27
N THR A 24 -39.70 1.43 33.69
CA THR A 24 -39.30 0.57 32.59
C THR A 24 -38.84 1.52 31.50
N GLU A 25 -37.54 1.77 31.41
CA GLU A 25 -36.98 2.50 30.27
C GLU A 25 -37.53 1.81 29.02
N PRO A 26 -38.18 2.55 28.12
CA PRO A 26 -38.71 1.95 26.91
C PRO A 26 -37.57 1.21 26.23
N MET A 27 -37.72 -0.10 26.04
CA MET A 27 -36.73 -0.90 25.34
C MET A 27 -36.50 -0.21 23.99
N ALA A 28 -35.27 0.27 23.76
CA ALA A 28 -34.89 0.90 22.52
C ALA A 28 -35.27 -0.01 21.34
N ASP A 29 -35.81 0.59 20.27
CA ASP A 29 -36.11 -0.12 19.05
C ASP A 29 -34.87 -0.93 18.62
N PRO A 30 -34.94 -2.27 18.46
CA PRO A 30 -33.80 -3.07 18.05
C PRO A 30 -33.09 -2.56 16.79
N ALA A 31 -33.83 -1.93 15.87
CA ALA A 31 -33.25 -1.30 14.69
C ALA A 31 -32.43 -0.04 15.03
N GLU A 32 -32.91 0.76 15.99
CA GLU A 32 -32.19 1.93 16.49
C GLU A 32 -30.95 1.53 17.30
N ALA A 33 -31.04 0.48 18.13
CA ALA A 33 -29.91 -0.07 18.85
C ALA A 33 -28.82 -0.60 17.90
N LEU A 34 -29.22 -1.32 16.83
CA LEU A 34 -28.29 -1.78 15.80
C LEU A 34 -27.63 -0.60 15.08
N ARG A 35 -28.39 0.43 14.71
CA ARG A 35 -27.88 1.64 14.08
C ARG A 35 -26.85 2.35 14.98
N LEU A 36 -27.16 2.53 16.26
CA LEU A 36 -26.23 3.15 17.23
C LEU A 36 -24.95 2.32 17.42
N ALA A 37 -25.05 1.00 17.45
CA ALA A 37 -23.88 0.11 17.53
C ALA A 37 -22.99 0.21 16.29
N LEU A 38 -23.59 0.25 15.10
CA LEU A 38 -22.87 0.50 13.85
C LEU A 38 -22.26 1.89 13.82
N ASP A 39 -22.97 2.92 14.31
CA ASP A 39 -22.48 4.29 14.40
C ASP A 39 -21.21 4.39 15.23
N ALA A 40 -21.19 3.71 16.38
CA ALA A 40 -20.02 3.64 17.25
C ALA A 40 -18.84 2.96 16.55
N GLY A 41 -19.06 1.79 15.92
CA GLY A 41 -17.98 1.09 15.20
C GLY A 41 -17.42 1.90 14.03
N TRP A 42 -18.28 2.57 13.26
CA TRP A 42 -17.90 3.38 12.10
C TRP A 42 -17.06 4.61 12.43
N ALA A 43 -17.25 5.18 13.62
CA ALA A 43 -16.47 6.32 14.09
C ALA A 43 -14.98 5.99 14.25
N HIS A 44 -14.64 4.70 14.47
CA HIS A 44 -13.27 4.24 14.70
C HIS A 44 -12.55 3.69 13.46
N LEU A 45 -13.17 3.73 12.28
CA LEU A 45 -12.62 3.14 11.06
C LEU A 45 -12.02 4.19 10.13
N PRO A 46 -10.77 4.65 10.28
CA PRO A 46 -10.27 5.77 9.48
C PRO A 46 -10.20 5.45 7.99
N SER A 47 -10.55 6.42 7.13
CA SER A 47 -10.28 6.37 5.70
C SER A 47 -8.91 6.93 5.34
N THR A 48 -8.42 6.61 4.15
CA THR A 48 -7.12 7.11 3.65
C THR A 48 -7.10 8.63 3.63
N MET A 49 -8.18 9.27 3.16
CA MET A 49 -8.27 10.74 3.10
C MET A 49 -8.27 11.38 4.47
N GLU A 50 -8.98 10.80 5.45
CA GLU A 50 -9.01 11.34 6.82
C GLU A 50 -7.63 11.29 7.47
N LEU A 51 -6.90 10.18 7.28
CA LEU A 51 -5.54 10.06 7.79
C LEU A 51 -4.57 11.02 7.09
N GLU A 52 -4.72 11.26 5.79
CA GLU A 52 -3.92 12.26 5.09
C GLU A 52 -4.18 13.68 5.58
N VAL A 53 -5.44 14.02 5.89
CA VAL A 53 -5.78 15.32 6.50
C VAL A 53 -5.09 15.44 7.87
N GLN A 54 -5.19 14.42 8.72
CA GLN A 54 -4.50 14.39 10.03
C GLN A 54 -2.98 14.52 9.88
N ALA A 55 -2.38 13.83 8.90
CA ALA A 55 -0.96 13.90 8.60
C ALA A 55 -0.53 15.31 8.18
N LEU A 56 -1.30 15.94 7.29
CA LEU A 56 -1.05 17.31 6.85
C LEU A 56 -1.16 18.32 8.00
N GLU A 57 -2.07 18.10 8.96
CA GLU A 57 -2.18 18.91 10.17
C GLU A 57 -0.97 18.72 11.08
N GLY A 58 -0.49 17.49 11.26
CA GLY A 58 0.72 17.19 12.04
C GLY A 58 1.99 17.84 11.45
N LEU A 59 2.11 17.85 10.12
CA LEU A 59 3.24 18.44 9.41
C LEU A 59 3.34 19.96 9.52
N GLU A 60 2.26 20.66 9.87
CA GLU A 60 2.31 22.12 10.12
C GLU A 60 3.07 22.46 11.40
N GLY A 61 3.06 21.55 12.39
CA GLY A 61 3.73 21.75 13.67
C GLY A 61 5.12 21.11 13.76
N THR A 62 5.41 20.11 12.91
CA THR A 62 6.63 19.30 13.01
C THR A 62 7.24 19.05 11.64
N PRO A 63 8.54 19.36 11.43
CA PRO A 63 9.22 19.05 10.18
C PRO A 63 9.16 17.56 9.87
N ALA A 64 8.90 17.21 8.60
CA ALA A 64 8.95 15.84 8.13
C ALA A 64 10.32 15.19 8.42
N SER A 65 10.32 13.91 8.79
CA SER A 65 11.56 13.12 8.84
C SER A 65 12.22 13.05 7.45
N GLY A 66 13.51 12.71 7.39
CA GLY A 66 14.24 12.66 6.11
C GLY A 66 13.61 11.71 5.08
N GLU A 67 13.06 10.59 5.53
CA GLU A 67 12.37 9.60 4.69
C GLU A 67 11.02 10.11 4.19
N VAL A 68 10.19 10.67 5.08
CA VAL A 68 8.91 11.29 4.71
C VAL A 68 9.16 12.41 3.71
N ALA A 69 10.14 13.27 3.98
CA ALA A 69 10.49 14.36 3.09
C ALA A 69 11.01 13.87 1.74
N ALA A 70 11.62 12.68 1.65
CA ALA A 70 12.02 12.09 0.37
C ALA A 70 10.80 11.59 -0.42
N LEU A 71 9.87 10.87 0.23
CA LEU A 71 8.62 10.39 -0.41
C LEU A 71 7.77 11.55 -0.95
N LEU A 72 7.62 12.62 -0.16
CA LEU A 72 6.87 13.82 -0.56
C LEU A 72 7.53 14.54 -1.75
N LEU A 73 8.86 14.59 -1.79
CA LEU A 73 9.60 15.15 -2.93
C LEU A 73 9.44 14.29 -4.18
N ASP A 74 9.62 12.97 -4.07
CA ASP A 74 9.48 12.05 -5.19
C ASP A 74 8.05 12.10 -5.77
N ALA A 75 7.04 12.23 -4.91
CA ALA A 75 5.66 12.46 -5.30
C ALA A 75 5.48 13.76 -6.10
N GLY A 76 6.05 14.88 -5.62
CA GLY A 76 6.02 16.15 -6.33
C GLY A 76 6.75 16.09 -7.68
N ASP A 77 7.85 15.35 -7.74
CA ASP A 77 8.64 15.12 -8.94
C ASP A 77 7.90 14.31 -10.01
N LEU A 78 7.15 13.29 -9.60
CA LEU A 78 6.25 12.54 -10.49
C LEU A 78 5.09 13.41 -10.96
N ALA A 79 4.51 14.25 -10.09
CA ALA A 79 3.46 15.19 -10.44
C ALA A 79 3.92 16.27 -11.44
N ALA A 80 5.19 16.68 -11.37
CA ALA A 80 5.81 17.59 -12.34
C ALA A 80 6.00 16.90 -13.70
N GLN A 81 6.55 15.69 -13.72
CA GLN A 81 6.72 14.89 -14.95
C GLN A 81 5.39 14.59 -15.64
N ALA A 82 4.36 14.24 -14.87
CA ALA A 82 3.02 14.03 -15.41
C ALA A 82 2.48 15.29 -16.10
N GLY A 83 2.81 16.48 -15.57
CA GLY A 83 2.52 17.75 -16.22
C GLY A 83 3.18 17.87 -17.59
N SER A 84 4.47 17.55 -17.69
CA SER A 84 5.23 17.55 -18.95
C SER A 84 4.69 16.55 -19.97
N GLU A 85 4.44 15.30 -19.57
CA GLU A 85 3.89 14.25 -20.45
C GLU A 85 2.53 14.66 -21.03
N ARG A 86 1.69 15.37 -20.25
CA ARG A 86 0.43 15.93 -20.79
C ARG A 86 0.66 16.98 -21.85
N THR A 87 1.59 17.91 -21.62
CA THR A 87 1.90 18.96 -22.59
C THR A 87 2.47 18.39 -23.90
N GLU A 88 3.13 17.24 -23.82
CA GLU A 88 3.69 16.51 -24.96
C GLU A 88 2.68 15.56 -25.63
N GLY A 89 1.44 15.49 -25.14
CA GLY A 89 0.37 14.67 -25.71
C GLY A 89 0.36 13.20 -25.27
N SER A 90 1.17 12.82 -24.29
CA SER A 90 1.26 11.45 -23.76
C SER A 90 0.37 11.24 -22.52
N ALA A 91 -0.95 11.24 -22.75
CA ALA A 91 -1.93 11.17 -21.67
C ALA A 91 -1.78 9.92 -20.76
N ARG A 92 -1.46 8.75 -21.36
CA ARG A 92 -1.30 7.49 -20.62
C ARG A 92 -0.08 7.52 -19.69
N ASN A 93 1.05 8.07 -20.13
CA ASN A 93 2.23 8.19 -19.28
C ASN A 93 1.97 9.13 -18.12
N ALA A 94 1.30 10.26 -18.39
CA ALA A 94 0.90 11.19 -17.35
C ALA A 94 0.03 10.51 -16.28
N GLU A 95 -0.95 9.70 -16.66
CA GLU A 95 -1.81 8.96 -15.74
C GLU A 95 -1.03 7.96 -14.87
N ILE A 96 -0.07 7.23 -15.46
CA ILE A 96 0.81 6.30 -14.72
C ILE A 96 1.63 7.06 -13.69
N LEU A 97 2.24 8.18 -14.09
CA LEU A 97 3.07 9.01 -13.21
C LEU A 97 2.25 9.64 -12.08
N GLU A 98 1.03 10.10 -12.36
CA GLU A 98 0.13 10.61 -11.32
C GLU A 98 -0.24 9.55 -10.31
N THR A 99 -0.63 8.36 -10.78
CA THR A 99 -0.97 7.24 -9.90
C THR A 99 0.21 6.87 -8.99
N ALA A 100 1.42 6.83 -9.56
CA ALA A 100 2.64 6.57 -8.80
C ALA A 100 2.95 7.72 -7.80
N GLY A 101 2.78 8.97 -8.22
CA GLY A 101 2.98 10.15 -7.38
C GLY A 101 1.98 10.22 -6.23
N GLU A 102 0.72 9.90 -6.48
CA GLU A 102 -0.34 9.81 -5.46
C GLU A 102 0.00 8.73 -4.44
N SER A 103 0.42 7.54 -4.89
CA SER A 103 0.83 6.47 -3.99
C SER A 103 2.01 6.87 -3.09
N LEU A 104 3.00 7.59 -3.62
CA LEU A 104 4.12 8.10 -2.82
C LEU A 104 3.68 9.21 -1.87
N LEU A 105 2.80 10.11 -2.32
CA LEU A 105 2.28 11.20 -1.49
C LEU A 105 1.51 10.61 -0.30
N THR A 106 0.56 9.71 -0.55
CA THR A 106 -0.22 9.05 0.51
C THR A 106 0.71 8.36 1.48
N ARG A 107 1.66 7.54 1.02
CA ARG A 107 2.60 6.85 1.92
C ARG A 107 3.47 7.81 2.71
N GLY A 108 3.98 8.87 2.09
CA GLY A 108 4.77 9.89 2.76
C GLY A 108 3.97 10.63 3.84
N LEU A 109 2.75 11.06 3.51
CA LEU A 109 1.84 11.70 4.47
C LEU A 109 1.54 10.75 5.63
N LEU A 110 1.13 9.51 5.36
CA LEU A 110 0.80 8.57 6.43
C LEU A 110 2.02 8.21 7.29
N ALA A 111 3.20 8.03 6.69
CA ALA A 111 4.43 7.81 7.44
C ALA A 111 4.79 9.00 8.35
N SER A 112 4.33 10.22 8.03
CA SER A 112 4.55 11.40 8.88
C SER A 112 3.80 11.37 10.21
N LEU A 113 2.75 10.54 10.32
CA LEU A 113 2.05 10.31 11.60
C LEU A 113 2.93 9.57 12.60
N GLY A 114 3.93 8.82 12.12
CA GLY A 114 4.85 8.05 12.94
C GLY A 114 4.27 6.75 13.51
N GLY A 115 5.15 5.93 14.09
CA GLY A 115 4.80 4.58 14.55
C GLY A 115 3.74 4.55 15.67
N VAL A 116 3.87 5.41 16.69
CA VAL A 116 2.92 5.46 17.82
C VAL A 116 1.50 5.74 17.35
N ARG A 117 1.32 6.76 16.49
CA ARG A 117 0.00 7.08 15.95
C ARG A 117 -0.50 5.98 15.02
N ALA A 118 0.38 5.27 14.33
CA ALA A 118 -0.02 4.13 13.50
C ALA A 118 -0.53 2.93 14.31
N GLU A 119 0.07 2.66 15.47
CA GLU A 119 -0.44 1.66 16.42
C GLU A 119 -1.85 2.04 16.90
N GLU A 120 -2.04 3.30 17.34
CA GLU A 120 -3.36 3.80 17.77
C GLU A 120 -4.41 3.66 16.65
N VAL A 121 -4.06 4.04 15.42
CA VAL A 121 -4.97 3.92 14.26
C VAL A 121 -5.34 2.46 13.99
N LEU A 122 -4.41 1.52 14.10
CA LEU A 122 -4.68 0.09 13.93
C LEU A 122 -5.54 -0.48 15.06
N ASP A 123 -5.33 -0.02 16.29
CA ASP A 123 -6.13 -0.40 17.45
C ASP A 123 -7.56 0.14 17.35
N GLU A 124 -7.72 1.41 16.97
CA GLU A 124 -9.01 2.02 16.66
C GLU A 124 -9.73 1.26 15.54
N ALA A 125 -9.04 0.99 14.42
CA ALA A 125 -9.62 0.28 13.28
C ALA A 125 -10.06 -1.15 13.64
N GLN A 126 -9.26 -1.87 14.44
CA GLN A 126 -9.61 -3.20 14.93
C GLN A 126 -10.83 -3.14 15.86
N ALA A 127 -10.85 -2.20 16.81
CA ALA A 127 -11.98 -2.03 17.72
C ALA A 127 -13.27 -1.67 16.96
N GLY A 128 -13.17 -0.81 15.93
CA GLY A 128 -14.29 -0.48 15.04
C GLY A 128 -14.81 -1.69 14.27
N LEU A 129 -13.91 -2.51 13.72
CA LEU A 129 -14.28 -3.75 13.02
C LEU A 129 -14.97 -4.75 13.96
N ASP A 130 -14.44 -4.95 15.16
CA ASP A 130 -14.99 -5.89 16.14
C ASP A 130 -16.40 -5.47 16.59
N GLN A 131 -16.62 -4.16 16.84
CA GLN A 131 -17.94 -3.63 17.17
C GLN A 131 -18.97 -3.89 16.07
N VAL A 132 -18.54 -3.81 14.81
CA VAL A 132 -19.41 -4.01 13.65
C VAL A 132 -19.72 -5.47 13.41
N ILE A 133 -18.72 -6.35 13.58
CA ILE A 133 -18.94 -7.80 13.56
C ILE A 133 -19.96 -8.17 14.65
N ALA A 134 -19.81 -7.63 15.86
CA ALA A 134 -20.74 -7.89 16.96
C ALA A 134 -22.16 -7.39 16.64
N ALA A 135 -22.28 -6.19 16.08
CA ALA A 135 -23.56 -5.60 15.68
C ALA A 135 -24.26 -6.42 14.57
N LEU A 136 -23.53 -6.83 13.54
CA LEU A 136 -24.08 -7.54 12.38
C LEU A 136 -24.28 -9.04 12.62
N GLY A 137 -23.54 -9.65 13.54
CA GLY A 137 -23.66 -11.07 13.88
C GLY A 137 -25.04 -11.48 14.40
N SER A 138 -25.83 -10.50 14.87
CA SER A 138 -27.21 -10.69 15.33
C SER A 138 -28.26 -10.37 14.25
N SER A 139 -27.85 -9.96 13.05
CA SER A 139 -28.73 -9.45 11.99
C SER A 139 -28.89 -10.45 10.84
N PRO A 140 -30.10 -10.58 10.25
CA PRO A 140 -30.34 -11.40 9.05
C PRO A 140 -29.47 -11.02 7.84
N GLY A 141 -28.92 -9.81 7.79
CA GLY A 141 -28.00 -9.34 6.75
C GLY A 141 -26.52 -9.71 6.97
N GLY A 142 -26.19 -10.34 8.10
CA GLY A 142 -24.81 -10.61 8.52
C GLY A 142 -24.04 -11.54 7.59
N GLU A 143 -24.70 -12.50 6.94
CA GLU A 143 -24.03 -13.47 6.06
C GLU A 143 -23.39 -12.82 4.83
N ALA A 144 -24.05 -11.85 4.22
CA ALA A 144 -23.51 -11.11 3.07
C ALA A 144 -22.33 -10.21 3.47
N ALA A 145 -22.37 -9.66 4.69
CA ALA A 145 -21.29 -8.83 5.23
C ALA A 145 -20.10 -9.66 5.72
N ALA A 146 -20.31 -10.92 6.14
CA ALA A 146 -19.29 -11.75 6.76
C ALA A 146 -18.03 -11.93 5.91
N GLY A 147 -18.18 -12.07 4.58
CA GLY A 147 -17.05 -12.15 3.65
C GLY A 147 -16.18 -10.89 3.66
N ILE A 148 -16.81 -9.73 3.58
CA ILE A 148 -16.16 -8.41 3.59
C ILE A 148 -15.47 -8.17 4.94
N LEU A 149 -16.15 -8.47 6.05
CA LEU A 149 -15.60 -8.29 7.41
C LEU A 149 -14.42 -9.22 7.67
N ALA A 150 -14.49 -10.47 7.20
CA ALA A 150 -13.39 -11.42 7.33
C ALA A 150 -12.17 -11.02 6.50
N GLU A 151 -12.38 -10.43 5.31
CA GLU A 151 -11.29 -9.87 4.50
C GLU A 151 -10.66 -8.65 5.16
N ALA A 152 -11.47 -7.70 5.65
CA ALA A 152 -10.97 -6.55 6.40
C ALA A 152 -10.15 -6.96 7.64
N GLY A 153 -10.58 -8.01 8.36
CA GLY A 153 -9.82 -8.55 9.48
C GLY A 153 -8.46 -9.14 9.08
N ARG A 154 -8.37 -9.82 7.93
CA ARG A 154 -7.09 -10.30 7.38
C ARG A 154 -6.19 -9.14 6.96
N ASP A 155 -6.76 -8.12 6.34
CA ASP A 155 -6.02 -6.92 5.92
C ASP A 155 -5.46 -6.14 7.11
N LEU A 156 -6.23 -6.00 8.21
CA LEU A 156 -5.73 -5.39 9.46
C LEU A 156 -4.62 -6.22 10.11
N ALA A 157 -4.74 -7.56 10.12
CA ALA A 157 -3.67 -8.42 10.60
C ALA A 157 -2.39 -8.28 9.75
N GLY A 158 -2.54 -8.19 8.42
CA GLY A 158 -1.44 -7.88 7.51
C GLY A 158 -0.81 -6.53 7.78
N ALA A 159 -1.64 -5.49 7.98
CA ALA A 159 -1.19 -4.14 8.30
C ALA A 159 -0.36 -4.09 9.59
N ARG A 160 -0.75 -4.83 10.64
CA ARG A 160 0.05 -4.95 11.87
C ARG A 160 1.39 -5.62 11.64
N ALA A 161 1.46 -6.65 10.80
CA ALA A 161 2.72 -7.30 10.44
C ALA A 161 3.64 -6.33 9.66
N THR A 162 3.08 -5.54 8.74
CA THR A 162 3.79 -4.47 8.01
C THR A 162 4.32 -3.39 8.96
N LEU A 163 3.53 -2.99 9.96
CA LEU A 163 3.98 -2.03 10.97
C LEU A 163 5.13 -2.58 11.82
N ALA A 164 5.05 -3.85 12.24
CA ALA A 164 6.12 -4.52 12.97
C ALA A 164 7.43 -4.65 12.15
N ALA A 165 7.34 -4.61 10.82
CA ALA A 165 8.50 -4.55 9.92
C ALA A 165 9.07 -3.13 9.74
N GLY A 166 8.47 -2.12 10.36
CA GLY A 166 8.88 -0.71 10.27
C GLY A 166 8.29 0.06 9.09
N GLU A 167 7.40 -0.54 8.30
CA GLU A 167 6.81 0.06 7.10
C GLU A 167 5.53 0.85 7.46
N VAL A 168 5.67 1.93 8.24
CA VAL A 168 4.55 2.69 8.83
C VAL A 168 3.52 3.15 7.79
N GLY A 169 3.99 3.73 6.68
CA GLY A 169 3.09 4.25 5.63
C GLY A 169 2.25 3.15 4.98
N ASP A 170 2.86 2.01 4.66
CA ASP A 170 2.18 0.87 4.03
C ASP A 170 1.20 0.17 4.98
N ALA A 171 1.54 0.09 6.27
CA ALA A 171 0.63 -0.39 7.31
C ALA A 171 -0.63 0.49 7.39
N LEU A 172 -0.47 1.81 7.42
CA LEU A 172 -1.59 2.74 7.50
C LEU A 172 -2.47 2.74 6.24
N VAL A 173 -1.88 2.62 5.05
CA VAL A 173 -2.65 2.43 3.80
C VAL A 173 -3.49 1.14 3.88
N SER A 174 -2.89 0.05 4.36
CA SER A 174 -3.57 -1.24 4.46
C SER A 174 -4.71 -1.19 5.49
N ALA A 175 -4.49 -0.54 6.63
CA ALA A 175 -5.51 -0.33 7.67
C ALA A 175 -6.68 0.53 7.18
N ALA A 176 -6.37 1.60 6.45
CA ALA A 176 -7.38 2.47 5.85
C ALA A 176 -8.20 1.73 4.78
N ARG A 177 -7.57 0.90 3.95
CA ARG A 177 -8.28 0.06 2.97
C ARG A 177 -9.22 -0.93 3.65
N ALA A 178 -8.76 -1.60 4.72
CA ALA A 178 -9.61 -2.50 5.50
C ALA A 178 -10.82 -1.75 6.07
N SER A 179 -10.59 -0.57 6.66
CA SER A 179 -11.63 0.32 7.19
C SER A 179 -12.62 0.78 6.12
N GLU A 180 -12.16 1.14 4.92
CA GLU A 180 -12.99 1.53 3.78
C GLU A 180 -13.84 0.36 3.26
N SER A 181 -13.27 -0.85 3.15
CA SER A 181 -14.01 -2.07 2.80
C SER A 181 -15.14 -2.33 3.80
N THR A 182 -14.86 -2.18 5.10
CA THR A 182 -15.85 -2.34 6.15
C THR A 182 -16.92 -1.24 6.09
N ARG A 183 -16.54 0.04 5.90
CA ARG A 183 -17.47 1.17 5.76
C ARG A 183 -18.38 1.05 4.54
N SER A 184 -17.94 0.36 3.48
CA SER A 184 -18.72 0.18 2.24
C SER A 184 -20.08 -0.50 2.45
N LEU A 185 -20.30 -1.14 3.60
CA LEU A 185 -21.58 -1.67 4.06
C LEU A 185 -22.64 -0.55 4.30
N ASP A 186 -22.21 0.68 4.57
CA ASP A 186 -23.05 1.89 4.66
C ASP A 186 -22.56 2.93 3.63
N ARG A 187 -23.14 2.86 2.43
CA ARG A 187 -22.73 3.69 1.28
C ARG A 187 -23.01 5.18 1.47
N GLU A 188 -24.12 5.53 2.13
CA GLU A 188 -24.49 6.92 2.35
C GLU A 188 -23.50 7.61 3.29
N ARG A 189 -23.19 6.95 4.41
CA ARG A 189 -22.19 7.45 5.35
C ARG A 189 -20.81 7.53 4.73
N THR A 190 -20.41 6.49 4.02
CA THR A 190 -19.12 6.45 3.31
C THR A 190 -19.03 7.62 2.34
N ALA A 191 -20.06 7.84 1.51
CA ALA A 191 -20.08 8.97 0.58
C ALA A 191 -20.00 10.32 1.30
N THR A 192 -20.74 10.49 2.41
CA THR A 192 -20.72 11.72 3.20
C THR A 192 -19.33 12.00 3.79
N ALA A 193 -18.69 10.99 4.39
CA ALA A 193 -17.35 11.11 4.95
C ALA A 193 -16.30 11.41 3.86
N THR A 194 -16.35 10.70 2.73
CA THR A 194 -15.43 10.91 1.59
C THR A 194 -15.57 12.31 1.00
N VAL A 195 -16.80 12.81 0.81
CA VAL A 195 -17.03 14.19 0.34
C VAL A 195 -16.45 15.20 1.33
N LYS A 196 -16.69 15.03 2.64
CA LYS A 196 -16.14 15.91 3.69
C LYS A 196 -14.61 15.93 3.68
N ALA A 197 -13.97 14.76 3.60
CA ALA A 197 -12.52 14.65 3.60
C ALA A 197 -11.90 15.25 2.32
N ALA A 198 -12.52 15.07 1.16
CA ALA A 198 -12.08 15.70 -0.09
C ALA A 198 -12.11 17.23 -0.03
N TRP A 199 -13.16 17.82 0.58
CA TRP A 199 -13.24 19.26 0.82
C TRP A 199 -12.14 19.75 1.75
N ALA A 200 -11.85 19.03 2.84
CA ALA A 200 -10.77 19.39 3.75
C ALA A 200 -9.39 19.40 3.05
N LEU A 201 -9.12 18.41 2.19
CA LEU A 201 -7.91 18.38 1.36
C LEU A 201 -7.84 19.57 0.38
N LEU A 202 -8.96 19.92 -0.26
CA LEU A 202 -9.04 21.07 -1.15
C LEU A 202 -8.78 22.39 -0.41
N GLU A 203 -9.45 22.64 0.71
CA GLU A 203 -9.26 23.84 1.54
C GLU A 203 -7.80 23.98 1.97
N ARG A 204 -7.15 22.87 2.33
CA ARG A 204 -5.73 22.83 2.64
C ARG A 204 -4.86 23.20 1.45
N ALA A 205 -5.12 22.62 0.28
CA ALA A 205 -4.41 22.92 -0.95
C ALA A 205 -4.53 24.41 -1.33
N VAL A 206 -5.75 24.97 -1.24
CA VAL A 206 -6.01 26.41 -1.49
C VAL A 206 -5.25 27.29 -0.51
N ARG A 207 -5.30 26.98 0.79
CA ARG A 207 -4.57 27.74 1.82
C ARG A 207 -3.07 27.74 1.58
N LEU A 208 -2.49 26.57 1.26
CA LEU A 208 -1.05 26.44 1.00
C LEU A 208 -0.63 27.17 -0.28
N ALA A 209 -1.50 27.21 -1.28
CA ALA A 209 -1.25 27.91 -2.54
C ALA A 209 -1.24 29.44 -2.41
N GLY A 210 -1.87 29.98 -1.35
CA GLY A 210 -1.95 31.40 -1.08
C GLY A 210 -2.89 32.17 -2.03
N PRO A 211 -2.92 33.52 -1.95
CA PRO A 211 -3.88 34.34 -2.69
C PRO A 211 -3.55 34.53 -4.18
N SER A 212 -2.34 34.16 -4.61
CA SER A 212 -1.89 34.36 -6.00
C SER A 212 -1.09 33.16 -6.48
N PRO A 213 -1.73 31.98 -6.58
CA PRO A 213 -1.06 30.79 -7.09
C PRO A 213 -0.66 30.98 -8.56
N GLU A 214 0.41 30.30 -8.95
CA GLU A 214 0.78 30.20 -10.36
C GLU A 214 -0.38 29.65 -11.20
N ALA A 215 -0.49 30.08 -12.46
CA ALA A 215 -1.63 29.74 -13.33
C ALA A 215 -1.89 28.23 -13.49
N ALA A 216 -0.84 27.39 -13.39
CA ALA A 216 -1.01 25.94 -13.40
C ALA A 216 -1.66 25.40 -12.11
N ILE A 217 -1.24 25.91 -10.95
CA ILE A 217 -1.81 25.56 -9.65
C ILE A 217 -3.24 26.09 -9.54
N ALA A 218 -3.47 27.34 -9.97
CA ALA A 218 -4.80 27.95 -9.99
C ALA A 218 -5.81 27.12 -10.79
N ARG A 219 -5.42 26.64 -11.98
CA ARG A 219 -6.27 25.75 -12.81
C ARG A 219 -6.57 24.43 -12.12
N ALA A 220 -5.56 23.77 -11.56
CA ALA A 220 -5.75 22.49 -10.86
C ALA A 220 -6.66 22.63 -9.63
N LEU A 221 -6.56 23.74 -8.89
CA LEU A 221 -7.46 24.06 -7.78
C LEU A 221 -8.89 24.32 -8.27
N GLY A 222 -9.07 25.02 -9.39
CA GLY A 222 -10.39 25.23 -10.00
C GLY A 222 -11.06 23.92 -10.44
N ASP A 223 -10.29 23.00 -11.04
CA ASP A 223 -10.80 21.68 -11.43
C ASP A 223 -11.14 20.80 -10.20
N ALA A 224 -10.37 20.92 -9.13
CA ALA A 224 -10.61 20.24 -7.86
C ALA A 224 -11.90 20.75 -7.20
N ASP A 225 -12.05 22.08 -7.11
CA ASP A 225 -13.26 22.74 -6.59
C ASP A 225 -14.52 22.32 -7.36
N ALA A 226 -14.49 22.41 -8.69
CA ALA A 226 -15.60 21.97 -9.53
C ALA A 226 -15.96 20.48 -9.29
N SER A 227 -14.97 19.62 -9.06
CA SER A 227 -15.19 18.21 -8.74
C SER A 227 -15.81 18.03 -7.35
N CYS A 228 -15.37 18.80 -6.34
CA CYS A 228 -15.91 18.77 -4.98
C CYS A 228 -17.35 19.31 -4.89
N VAL A 229 -17.68 20.35 -5.66
CA VAL A 229 -19.04 20.86 -5.82
C VAL A 229 -19.94 19.79 -6.43
N ALA A 230 -19.54 19.17 -7.55
CA ALA A 230 -20.29 18.09 -8.18
C ALA A 230 -20.48 16.87 -7.24
N ALA A 231 -19.49 16.57 -6.40
CA ALA A 231 -19.59 15.50 -5.41
C ALA A 231 -20.69 15.80 -4.37
N ARG A 232 -20.75 17.06 -3.88
CA ARG A 232 -21.77 17.51 -2.93
C ARG A 232 -23.17 17.53 -3.54
N GLU A 233 -23.30 17.96 -4.79
CA GLU A 233 -24.57 17.92 -5.52
C GLU A 233 -25.08 16.48 -5.69
N ALA A 234 -24.19 15.56 -6.12
CA ALA A 234 -24.52 14.14 -6.23
C ALA A 234 -24.93 13.52 -4.88
N LEU A 235 -24.25 13.91 -3.79
CA LEU A 235 -24.60 13.49 -2.43
C LEU A 235 -25.99 14.00 -2.04
N GLY A 236 -26.30 15.27 -2.32
CA GLY A 236 -27.58 15.89 -1.98
C GLY A 236 -28.81 15.27 -2.67
N VAL A 237 -28.62 14.62 -3.82
CA VAL A 237 -29.67 13.88 -4.54
C VAL A 237 -29.64 12.37 -4.26
N GLY A 238 -28.81 11.90 -3.33
CA GLY A 238 -28.72 10.49 -2.95
C GLY A 238 -27.95 9.60 -3.94
N ASN A 239 -27.19 10.18 -4.88
CA ASN A 239 -26.34 9.40 -5.79
C ASN A 239 -24.95 9.16 -5.18
N TRP A 240 -24.89 8.26 -4.19
CA TRP A 240 -23.70 8.01 -3.38
C TRP A 240 -22.48 7.54 -4.20
N GLY A 241 -22.70 6.73 -5.23
CA GLY A 241 -21.63 6.22 -6.10
C GLY A 241 -20.95 7.33 -6.91
N GLU A 242 -21.75 8.22 -7.50
CA GLU A 242 -21.23 9.40 -8.20
C GLU A 242 -20.57 10.37 -7.22
N ALA A 243 -21.17 10.60 -6.05
CA ALA A 243 -20.60 11.44 -5.01
C ALA A 243 -19.19 10.98 -4.60
N MET A 244 -19.00 9.68 -4.34
CA MET A 244 -17.69 9.12 -4.04
C MET A 244 -16.71 9.29 -5.21
N THR A 245 -17.13 8.96 -6.43
CA THR A 245 -16.28 9.10 -7.63
C THR A 245 -15.77 10.52 -7.81
N ARG A 246 -16.66 11.52 -7.65
CA ARG A 246 -16.33 12.94 -7.74
C ARG A 246 -15.45 13.42 -6.58
N ALA A 247 -15.72 12.95 -5.36
CA ALA A 247 -14.92 13.26 -4.18
C ALA A 247 -13.49 12.72 -4.30
N HIS A 248 -13.32 11.46 -4.74
CA HIS A 248 -12.01 10.89 -5.03
C HIS A 248 -11.26 11.70 -6.09
N ARG A 249 -11.94 12.14 -7.15
CA ARG A 249 -11.34 13.03 -8.16
C ARG A 249 -10.90 14.37 -7.56
N CYS A 250 -11.73 14.99 -6.73
CA CYS A 250 -11.39 16.23 -6.04
C CYS A 250 -10.15 16.05 -5.15
N ALA A 251 -10.16 15.05 -4.27
CA ALA A 251 -9.04 14.73 -3.39
C ALA A 251 -7.75 14.47 -4.17
N ARG A 252 -7.84 13.73 -5.28
CA ARG A 252 -6.72 13.47 -6.18
C ARG A 252 -6.09 14.74 -6.73
N LEU A 253 -6.91 15.67 -7.24
CA LEU A 253 -6.44 16.95 -7.77
C LEU A 253 -5.85 17.84 -6.66
N ALA A 254 -6.49 17.88 -5.49
CA ALA A 254 -5.98 18.61 -4.32
C ALA A 254 -4.61 18.06 -3.86
N ARG A 255 -4.46 16.74 -3.81
CA ARG A 255 -3.19 16.05 -3.52
C ARG A 255 -2.11 16.40 -4.54
N ALA A 256 -2.43 16.39 -5.82
CA ALA A 256 -1.46 16.77 -6.86
C ALA A 256 -0.97 18.23 -6.67
N VAL A 257 -1.85 19.14 -6.24
CA VAL A 257 -1.47 20.51 -5.88
C VAL A 257 -0.57 20.53 -4.63
N LEU A 258 -0.96 19.82 -3.57
CA LEU A 258 -0.16 19.72 -2.33
C LEU A 258 1.24 19.15 -2.61
N ALA A 259 1.35 18.11 -3.44
CA ALA A 259 2.64 17.54 -3.84
C ALA A 259 3.51 18.55 -4.60
N ARG A 260 2.92 19.31 -5.53
CA ARG A 260 3.63 20.36 -6.28
C ARG A 260 4.08 21.51 -5.40
N LEU A 261 3.21 21.98 -4.50
CA LEU A 261 3.54 23.02 -3.53
C LEU A 261 4.64 22.54 -2.60
N SER A 262 4.55 21.31 -2.08
CA SER A 262 5.60 20.72 -1.23
C SER A 262 6.95 20.62 -1.94
N ALA A 263 6.96 20.37 -3.25
CA ALA A 263 8.18 20.37 -4.06
C ALA A 263 8.70 21.78 -4.42
N GLY A 264 7.85 22.81 -4.36
CA GLY A 264 8.17 24.21 -4.67
C GLY A 264 8.43 25.10 -3.45
N VAL A 265 8.03 24.67 -2.25
CA VAL A 265 8.18 25.43 -0.97
C VAL A 265 9.60 25.35 -0.40
N VAL A 266 10.52 24.63 -1.04
CA VAL A 266 11.94 24.69 -0.67
C VAL A 266 12.52 25.98 -1.29
N ASP A 267 12.91 26.95 -0.45
CA ASP A 267 13.72 28.10 -0.86
C ASP A 267 14.84 27.59 -1.79
N GLU A 268 15.07 28.21 -2.95
CA GLU A 268 16.11 27.76 -3.90
C GLU A 268 17.49 27.65 -3.21
N GLY A 269 17.75 28.50 -2.21
CA GLY A 269 18.94 28.40 -1.36
C GLY A 269 18.99 27.13 -0.51
N ASP A 270 17.84 26.71 0.03
CA ASP A 270 17.72 25.46 0.80
C ASP A 270 17.71 24.23 -0.11
N LEU A 271 17.14 24.33 -1.31
CA LEU A 271 17.15 23.26 -2.29
C LEU A 271 18.57 22.98 -2.76
N THR A 272 19.35 24.02 -3.04
CA THR A 272 20.75 23.90 -3.43
C THR A 272 21.56 23.19 -2.36
N LYS A 273 21.52 23.67 -1.10
CA LYS A 273 22.21 23.04 0.04
C LYS A 273 21.78 21.61 0.27
N ARG A 274 20.47 21.32 0.12
CA ARG A 274 19.94 19.97 0.28
C ARG A 274 20.44 19.03 -0.82
N VAL A 275 20.39 19.46 -2.07
CA VAL A 275 20.91 18.65 -3.19
C VAL A 275 22.41 18.43 -3.07
N GLU A 276 23.17 19.45 -2.69
CA GLU A 276 24.59 19.32 -2.34
C GLU A 276 24.81 18.26 -1.25
N GLY A 277 24.02 18.32 -0.16
CA GLY A 277 24.06 17.35 0.93
C GLY A 277 23.75 15.92 0.47
N VAL A 278 22.74 15.73 -0.38
CA VAL A 278 22.38 14.40 -0.92
C VAL A 278 23.44 13.89 -1.88
N VAL A 279 24.01 14.74 -2.75
CA VAL A 279 25.14 14.37 -3.64
C VAL A 279 26.37 13.99 -2.82
N ALA A 280 26.68 14.75 -1.76
CA ALA A 280 27.78 14.44 -0.85
C ALA A 280 27.56 13.11 -0.11
N HIS A 281 26.34 12.87 0.37
CA HIS A 281 26.00 11.61 1.04
C HIS A 281 26.09 10.40 0.09
N ALA A 282 25.57 10.52 -1.14
CA ALA A 282 25.69 9.48 -2.16
C ALA A 282 27.17 9.18 -2.48
N ALA A 283 28.02 10.21 -2.55
CA ALA A 283 29.46 10.05 -2.73
C ALA A 283 30.11 9.28 -1.57
N ALA A 284 29.78 9.64 -0.33
CA ALA A 284 30.30 8.95 0.86
C ALA A 284 29.87 7.48 0.92
N LEU A 285 28.62 7.16 0.54
CA LEU A 285 28.13 5.79 0.45
C LEU A 285 28.88 4.98 -0.61
N LEU A 286 29.07 5.55 -1.81
CA LEU A 286 29.82 4.90 -2.88
C LEU A 286 31.27 4.63 -2.48
N GLU A 287 31.94 5.62 -1.88
CA GLU A 287 33.31 5.47 -1.38
C GLU A 287 33.41 4.35 -0.35
N ARG A 288 32.50 4.33 0.64
CA ARG A 288 32.44 3.27 1.66
C ARG A 288 32.20 1.89 1.03
N ALA A 289 31.26 1.79 0.09
CA ALA A 289 30.95 0.55 -0.61
C ALA A 289 32.15 0.03 -1.42
N THR A 290 32.86 0.94 -2.10
CA THR A 290 34.04 0.63 -2.90
C THR A 290 35.20 0.17 -2.03
N ALA A 291 35.48 0.89 -0.93
CA ALA A 291 36.53 0.53 0.03
C ALA A 291 36.28 -0.86 0.64
N ARG A 292 35.02 -1.19 0.97
CA ARG A 292 34.65 -2.48 1.53
C ARG A 292 34.70 -3.61 0.50
N ALA A 293 34.43 -3.33 -0.76
CA ALA A 293 34.50 -4.32 -1.83
C ALA A 293 35.94 -4.70 -2.23
N GLY A 294 36.91 -3.82 -1.94
CA GLY A 294 38.32 -4.03 -2.24
C GLY A 294 38.65 -3.91 -3.73
N SER A 295 39.84 -4.37 -4.12
CA SER A 295 40.38 -4.24 -5.49
C SER A 295 39.81 -5.23 -6.49
N SER A 296 39.06 -6.23 -6.05
CA SER A 296 38.54 -7.30 -6.90
C SER A 296 37.14 -7.71 -6.44
N PRO A 297 36.15 -6.79 -6.56
CA PRO A 297 34.78 -7.09 -6.19
C PRO A 297 34.24 -8.24 -7.05
N ARG A 298 33.36 -9.06 -6.46
CA ARG A 298 32.57 -10.03 -7.24
C ARG A 298 31.85 -9.30 -8.39
N PRO A 299 31.67 -9.91 -9.58
CA PRO A 299 31.14 -9.21 -10.76
C PRO A 299 29.82 -8.44 -10.52
N ALA A 300 28.87 -9.01 -9.78
CA ALA A 300 27.60 -8.36 -9.45
C ALA A 300 27.79 -7.10 -8.58
N ILE A 301 28.71 -7.15 -7.61
CA ILE A 301 29.05 -6.00 -6.76
C ILE A 301 29.79 -4.96 -7.60
N GLY A 302 30.73 -5.38 -8.45
CA GLY A 302 31.45 -4.50 -9.37
C GLY A 302 30.51 -3.75 -10.32
N GLN A 303 29.51 -4.42 -10.87
CA GLN A 303 28.50 -3.79 -11.72
C GLN A 303 27.69 -2.73 -10.95
N LEU A 304 27.20 -3.05 -9.75
CA LEU A 304 26.45 -2.08 -8.92
C LEU A 304 27.28 -0.84 -8.58
N LEU A 305 28.55 -1.02 -8.23
CA LEU A 305 29.47 0.07 -7.93
C LEU A 305 29.76 0.93 -9.17
N SER A 306 29.94 0.30 -10.35
CA SER A 306 30.12 1.01 -11.62
C SER A 306 28.90 1.88 -11.96
N GLU A 307 27.70 1.30 -11.91
CA GLU A 307 26.45 2.03 -12.18
C GLU A 307 26.23 3.17 -11.17
N ALA A 308 26.56 2.93 -9.89
CA ALA A 308 26.48 3.97 -8.86
C ALA A 308 27.44 5.13 -9.15
N GLY A 309 28.67 4.85 -9.62
CA GLY A 309 29.64 5.86 -10.02
C GLY A 309 29.21 6.70 -11.22
N ASP A 310 28.63 6.06 -12.25
CA ASP A 310 28.09 6.75 -13.42
C ASP A 310 26.95 7.70 -13.03
N LEU A 311 26.04 7.24 -12.16
CA LEU A 311 24.95 8.06 -11.64
C LEU A 311 25.45 9.23 -10.80
N LEU A 312 26.43 9.01 -9.93
CA LEU A 312 27.01 10.10 -9.13
C LEU A 312 27.67 11.16 -10.02
N THR A 313 28.34 10.73 -11.08
CA THR A 313 28.95 11.64 -12.07
C THR A 313 27.87 12.50 -12.75
N ARG A 314 26.76 11.89 -13.18
CA ARG A 314 25.61 12.61 -13.74
C ARG A 314 24.96 13.54 -12.71
N ALA A 315 24.88 13.14 -11.44
CA ALA A 315 24.35 13.95 -10.36
C ALA A 315 25.16 15.24 -10.18
N ARG A 316 26.49 15.13 -10.14
CA ARG A 316 27.41 16.27 -10.04
C ARG A 316 27.32 17.20 -11.25
N GLY A 317 27.22 16.64 -12.46
CA GLY A 317 27.00 17.42 -13.67
C GLY A 317 25.70 18.21 -13.62
N ALA A 318 24.58 17.55 -13.31
CA ALA A 318 23.29 18.20 -13.17
C ALA A 318 23.27 19.27 -12.07
N LEU A 319 23.98 19.05 -10.95
CA LEU A 319 24.12 20.03 -9.87
C LEU A 319 24.88 21.28 -10.36
N GLY A 320 26.01 21.09 -11.06
CA GLY A 320 26.78 22.18 -11.64
C GLY A 320 26.01 23.00 -12.69
N ASP A 321 25.08 22.37 -13.40
CA ASP A 321 24.19 23.02 -14.37
C ASP A 321 22.96 23.69 -13.73
N GLY A 322 22.82 23.67 -12.39
CA GLY A 322 21.62 24.18 -11.70
C GLY A 322 20.36 23.33 -11.90
N ARG A 323 20.49 22.10 -12.44
CA ARG A 323 19.38 21.16 -12.65
C ARG A 323 19.12 20.33 -11.38
N TYR A 324 18.77 21.01 -10.30
CA TYR A 324 18.70 20.45 -8.93
C TYR A 324 17.85 19.19 -8.81
N ARG A 325 16.65 19.13 -9.42
CA ARG A 325 15.81 17.93 -9.39
C ARG A 325 16.47 16.73 -10.06
N GLN A 326 17.12 16.94 -11.20
CA GLN A 326 17.82 15.88 -11.92
C GLN A 326 19.07 15.41 -11.16
N ALA A 327 19.78 16.34 -10.52
CA ALA A 327 20.90 16.03 -9.63
C ALA A 327 20.46 15.17 -8.45
N LEU A 328 19.34 15.53 -7.80
CA LEU A 328 18.78 14.78 -6.68
C LEU A 328 18.45 13.33 -7.06
N ARG A 329 17.73 13.12 -8.17
CA ARG A 329 17.37 11.77 -8.65
C ARG A 329 18.60 10.91 -8.93
N TYR A 330 19.59 11.46 -9.62
CA TYR A 330 20.83 10.73 -9.91
C TYR A 330 21.61 10.40 -8.63
N ALA A 331 21.64 11.31 -7.67
CA ALA A 331 22.30 11.09 -6.37
C ALA A 331 21.60 9.99 -5.56
N GLN A 332 20.27 10.04 -5.42
CA GLN A 332 19.50 8.99 -4.75
C GLN A 332 19.69 7.62 -5.42
N ALA A 333 19.62 7.57 -6.75
CA ALA A 333 19.82 6.33 -7.51
C ALA A 333 21.24 5.74 -7.34
N SER A 334 22.25 6.60 -7.17
CA SER A 334 23.62 6.21 -6.82
C SER A 334 23.72 5.68 -5.39
N ALA A 335 23.09 6.37 -4.43
CA ALA A 335 23.05 5.97 -3.02
C ALA A 335 22.38 4.60 -2.84
N VAL A 336 21.24 4.35 -3.49
CA VAL A 336 20.53 3.05 -3.43
C VAL A 336 21.40 1.90 -3.94
N ARG A 337 22.09 2.09 -5.07
CA ARG A 337 23.01 1.07 -5.60
C ARG A 337 24.19 0.81 -4.67
N SER A 338 24.72 1.87 -4.06
CA SER A 338 25.83 1.78 -3.10
C SER A 338 25.41 1.03 -1.83
N LEU A 339 24.22 1.33 -1.29
CA LEU A 339 23.64 0.61 -0.15
C LEU A 339 23.37 -0.86 -0.49
N ARG A 340 22.87 -1.15 -1.68
CA ARG A 340 22.67 -2.52 -2.14
C ARG A 340 23.99 -3.28 -2.25
N ALA A 341 25.04 -2.65 -2.76
CA ALA A 341 26.38 -3.24 -2.78
C ALA A 341 26.91 -3.51 -1.36
N LEU A 342 26.70 -2.59 -0.42
CA LEU A 342 27.05 -2.80 0.99
C LEU A 342 26.30 -3.98 1.61
N ALA A 343 24.98 -4.08 1.39
CA ALA A 343 24.19 -5.19 1.86
C ALA A 343 24.72 -6.54 1.34
N TYR A 344 25.08 -6.60 0.05
CA TYR A 344 25.71 -7.80 -0.55
C TYR A 344 27.09 -8.16 0.02
N LEU A 345 27.83 -7.16 0.50
CA LEU A 345 29.12 -7.36 1.15
C LEU A 345 28.95 -7.82 2.61
N ASP A 346 27.87 -7.44 3.26
CA ASP A 346 27.58 -7.77 4.66
C ASP A 346 26.88 -9.13 4.82
N THR A 347 26.14 -9.59 3.81
CA THR A 347 25.62 -10.96 3.78
C THR A 347 26.75 -11.95 3.49
N ALA A 348 27.18 -12.68 4.52
CA ALA A 348 28.08 -13.82 4.38
C ALA A 348 27.49 -14.92 3.46
N GLU A 349 26.17 -14.94 3.31
CA GLU A 349 25.41 -15.92 2.54
C GLU A 349 25.01 -15.38 1.14
N GLY A 350 25.93 -15.38 0.17
CA GLY A 350 25.60 -15.24 -1.27
C GLY A 350 24.77 -14.00 -1.68
N ASP A 351 24.37 -13.92 -2.96
CA ASP A 351 23.34 -12.96 -3.41
C ASP A 351 21.95 -13.50 -3.02
N PRO A 352 21.00 -12.75 -2.41
CA PRO A 352 19.67 -13.28 -2.13
C PRO A 352 18.93 -13.81 -3.38
N LEU A 353 19.23 -13.26 -4.56
CA LEU A 353 18.73 -13.81 -5.82
C LEU A 353 19.39 -15.15 -6.15
N GLU A 354 20.69 -15.30 -5.90
CA GLU A 354 21.40 -16.56 -6.03
C GLU A 354 20.84 -17.60 -5.06
N LEU A 355 20.62 -17.25 -3.78
CA LEU A 355 20.00 -18.14 -2.79
C LEU A 355 18.58 -18.56 -3.23
N ARG A 356 17.76 -17.61 -3.67
CA ARG A 356 16.41 -17.90 -4.19
C ARG A 356 16.44 -18.77 -5.44
N ALA A 357 17.38 -18.53 -6.35
CA ALA A 357 17.55 -19.33 -7.55
C ALA A 357 17.98 -20.75 -7.21
N LYS A 358 18.97 -20.93 -6.32
CA LYS A 358 19.41 -22.23 -5.81
C LYS A 358 18.26 -23.00 -5.17
N ALA A 359 17.58 -22.39 -4.20
CA ALA A 359 16.44 -23.01 -3.52
C ALA A 359 15.30 -23.39 -4.49
N ALA A 360 15.00 -22.53 -5.48
CA ALA A 360 13.98 -22.82 -6.48
C ALA A 360 14.39 -23.98 -7.40
N VAL A 361 15.66 -24.04 -7.83
CA VAL A 361 16.19 -25.16 -8.64
C VAL A 361 16.16 -26.46 -7.85
N GLU A 362 16.59 -26.45 -6.58
CA GLU A 362 16.53 -27.61 -5.68
C GLU A 362 15.09 -28.10 -5.49
N ALA A 363 14.15 -27.19 -5.25
CA ALA A 363 12.73 -27.54 -5.13
C ALA A 363 12.17 -28.15 -6.42
N ALA A 364 12.50 -27.59 -7.59
CA ALA A 364 12.06 -28.11 -8.88
C ALA A 364 12.65 -29.51 -9.15
N GLN A 365 13.91 -29.75 -8.77
CA GLN A 365 14.56 -31.07 -8.85
C GLN A 365 13.88 -32.09 -7.93
N ALA A 366 13.55 -31.70 -6.69
CA ALA A 366 12.85 -32.56 -5.74
C ALA A 366 11.44 -32.93 -6.24
N LEU A 367 10.70 -31.95 -6.80
CA LEU A 367 9.40 -32.19 -7.43
C LEU A 367 9.51 -33.12 -8.64
N ALA A 368 10.53 -32.94 -9.49
CA ALA A 368 10.75 -33.79 -10.65
C ALA A 368 11.05 -35.23 -10.24
N ALA A 369 11.91 -35.42 -9.22
CA ALA A 369 12.16 -36.73 -8.64
C ALA A 369 10.88 -37.36 -8.08
N ARG A 370 10.05 -36.58 -7.38
CA ARG A 370 8.76 -37.07 -6.86
C ARG A 370 7.83 -37.50 -7.98
N VAL A 371 7.62 -36.68 -9.01
CA VAL A 371 6.80 -37.04 -10.18
C VAL A 371 7.31 -38.33 -10.83
N ALA A 372 8.62 -38.47 -11.02
CA ALA A 372 9.21 -39.69 -11.58
C ALA A 372 8.90 -40.96 -10.75
N THR A 373 8.74 -40.84 -9.42
CA THR A 373 8.39 -41.98 -8.57
C THR A 373 6.90 -42.35 -8.57
N VAL A 374 6.01 -41.40 -8.86
CA VAL A 374 4.55 -41.60 -8.74
C VAL A 374 3.82 -41.65 -10.07
N LEU A 375 4.48 -41.26 -11.17
CA LEU A 375 3.90 -41.28 -12.50
C LEU A 375 3.77 -42.73 -13.00
N PRO A 376 2.56 -43.26 -13.21
CA PRO A 376 2.40 -44.65 -13.61
C PRO A 376 2.82 -44.89 -15.07
N GLU A 377 3.22 -46.12 -15.39
CA GLU A 377 3.67 -46.47 -16.74
C GLU A 377 2.57 -46.31 -17.79
N ASP A 378 1.30 -46.43 -17.41
CA ASP A 378 0.11 -46.24 -18.25
C ASP A 378 -0.48 -44.82 -18.18
N ALA A 379 0.25 -43.85 -17.60
CA ALA A 379 -0.19 -42.46 -17.56
C ALA A 379 -0.55 -41.94 -18.96
N PRO A 380 -1.62 -41.12 -19.08
CA PRO A 380 -2.01 -40.47 -20.32
C PRO A 380 -0.81 -39.81 -21.03
N PRO A 381 -0.73 -39.88 -22.38
CA PRO A 381 0.40 -39.35 -23.14
C PRO A 381 0.63 -37.84 -22.92
N GLU A 382 -0.45 -37.09 -22.63
CA GLU A 382 -0.39 -35.67 -22.29
C GLU A 382 0.37 -35.40 -20.99
N ILE A 383 0.15 -36.25 -19.96
CA ILE A 383 0.83 -36.13 -18.67
C ILE A 383 2.32 -36.45 -18.83
N LYS A 384 2.65 -37.46 -19.63
CA LYS A 384 4.06 -37.79 -19.96
C LYS A 384 4.75 -36.64 -20.70
N ALA A 385 4.08 -36.03 -21.68
CA ALA A 385 4.61 -34.87 -22.40
C ALA A 385 4.86 -33.66 -21.48
N PHE A 386 4.00 -33.42 -20.49
CA PHE A 386 4.23 -32.39 -19.48
C PHE A 386 5.42 -32.72 -18.57
N ALA A 387 5.59 -33.99 -18.17
CA ALA A 387 6.74 -34.42 -17.37
C ALA A 387 8.07 -34.22 -18.13
N ASP A 388 8.12 -34.58 -19.42
CA ASP A 388 9.29 -34.38 -20.27
C ASP A 388 9.63 -32.89 -20.43
N SER A 389 8.60 -32.05 -20.64
CA SER A 389 8.76 -30.59 -20.74
C SER A 389 9.30 -29.99 -19.44
N ALA A 390 8.77 -30.41 -18.30
CA ALA A 390 9.28 -29.98 -16.99
C ALA A 390 10.74 -30.42 -16.77
N ALA A 391 11.12 -31.63 -17.20
CA ALA A 391 12.50 -32.11 -17.09
C ALA A 391 13.49 -31.27 -17.94
N VAL A 392 13.07 -30.82 -19.13
CA VAL A 392 13.85 -29.87 -19.95
C VAL A 392 14.06 -28.55 -19.20
N LEU A 393 12.99 -27.99 -18.63
CA LEU A 393 13.06 -26.72 -17.88
C LEU A 393 13.96 -26.83 -16.64
N VAL A 394 13.94 -27.94 -15.90
CA VAL A 394 14.85 -28.17 -14.76
C VAL A 394 16.32 -28.20 -15.23
N ARG A 395 16.62 -28.85 -16.36
CA ARG A 395 17.98 -28.85 -16.94
C ARG A 395 18.42 -27.45 -17.36
N GLU A 396 17.54 -26.68 -18.02
CA GLU A 396 17.83 -25.28 -18.38
C GLU A 396 18.07 -24.41 -17.15
N ALA A 397 17.26 -24.58 -16.10
CA ALA A 397 17.40 -23.84 -14.86
C ALA A 397 18.75 -24.14 -14.18
N ASN A 398 19.16 -25.40 -14.15
CA ASN A 398 20.45 -25.81 -13.60
C ASN A 398 21.62 -25.29 -14.46
N ALA A 399 21.52 -25.36 -15.79
CA ALA A 399 22.55 -24.80 -16.68
C ALA A 399 22.72 -23.29 -16.49
N ALA A 400 21.61 -22.55 -16.35
CA ALA A 400 21.63 -21.12 -16.04
C ALA A 400 22.27 -20.84 -14.65
N LEU A 401 21.97 -21.68 -13.66
CA LEU A 401 22.56 -21.61 -12.32
C LEU A 401 24.09 -21.77 -12.37
N GLN A 402 24.60 -22.73 -13.15
CA GLN A 402 26.05 -22.98 -13.25
C GLN A 402 26.83 -21.83 -13.89
N VAL A 403 26.20 -21.04 -14.77
CA VAL A 403 26.84 -19.86 -15.40
C VAL A 403 26.55 -18.54 -14.68
N GLY A 404 25.85 -18.58 -13.54
CA GLY A 404 25.52 -17.40 -12.74
C GLY A 404 24.35 -16.55 -13.26
N ASP A 405 23.54 -17.06 -14.19
CA ASP A 405 22.33 -16.38 -14.66
C ASP A 405 21.14 -16.68 -13.73
N TRP A 406 21.17 -16.06 -12.55
CA TRP A 406 20.22 -16.32 -11.46
C TRP A 406 18.77 -16.00 -11.82
N ARG A 407 18.52 -14.98 -12.66
CA ARG A 407 17.16 -14.61 -13.08
C ARG A 407 16.58 -15.68 -13.99
N ARG A 408 17.35 -16.14 -14.99
CA ARG A 408 16.92 -17.20 -15.89
C ARG A 408 16.75 -18.52 -15.13
N ALA A 409 17.66 -18.85 -14.23
CA ALA A 409 17.56 -20.02 -13.37
C ALA A 409 16.25 -20.01 -12.55
N LEU A 410 15.96 -18.90 -11.88
CA LEU A 410 14.74 -18.75 -11.07
C LEU A 410 13.46 -18.83 -11.92
N ALA A 411 13.43 -18.17 -13.08
CA ALA A 411 12.28 -18.20 -13.98
C ALA A 411 11.97 -19.63 -14.47
N ARG A 412 12.99 -20.34 -14.96
CA ARG A 412 12.85 -21.72 -15.46
C ARG A 412 12.48 -22.71 -14.36
N ALA A 413 13.04 -22.55 -13.16
CA ALA A 413 12.70 -23.39 -12.01
C ALA A 413 11.22 -23.23 -11.58
N ARG A 414 10.69 -22.01 -11.61
CA ARG A 414 9.27 -21.74 -11.30
C ARG A 414 8.33 -22.33 -12.35
N GLU A 415 8.67 -22.16 -13.63
CA GLU A 415 7.91 -22.75 -14.74
C GLU A 415 7.86 -24.28 -14.63
N ALA A 416 9.01 -24.92 -14.36
CA ALA A 416 9.08 -26.35 -14.11
C ALA A 416 8.23 -26.77 -12.90
N SER A 417 8.35 -26.07 -11.77
CA SER A 417 7.62 -26.39 -10.55
C SER A 417 6.10 -26.31 -10.73
N ALA A 418 5.61 -25.33 -11.50
CA ALA A 418 4.19 -25.18 -11.80
C ALA A 418 3.65 -26.37 -12.62
N LEU A 419 4.39 -26.82 -13.64
CA LEU A 419 4.02 -28.01 -14.42
C LEU A 419 4.02 -29.28 -13.55
N LEU A 420 5.04 -29.47 -12.72
CA LEU A 420 5.18 -30.63 -11.85
C LEU A 420 4.07 -30.70 -10.80
N MET A 421 3.71 -29.57 -10.18
CA MET A 421 2.58 -29.51 -9.24
C MET A 421 1.25 -29.85 -9.91
N ARG A 422 1.03 -29.39 -11.15
CA ARG A 422 -0.17 -29.72 -11.93
C ARG A 422 -0.26 -31.23 -12.22
N ILE A 423 0.87 -31.86 -12.54
CA ILE A 423 0.93 -33.32 -12.73
C ILE A 423 0.56 -34.03 -11.42
N LEU A 424 1.17 -33.64 -10.30
CA LEU A 424 0.88 -34.26 -8.98
C LEU A 424 -0.59 -34.12 -8.59
N GLN A 425 -1.22 -32.97 -8.86
CA GLN A 425 -2.65 -32.75 -8.62
C GLN A 425 -3.56 -33.58 -9.53
N SER A 426 -3.12 -33.96 -10.72
CA SER A 426 -3.90 -34.83 -11.62
C SER A 426 -3.80 -36.32 -11.29
N LEU A 427 -2.79 -36.70 -10.49
CA LEU A 427 -2.51 -38.08 -10.09
C LEU A 427 -3.06 -38.43 -8.69
N GLY A 428 -3.39 -37.42 -7.88
CA GLY A 428 -4.02 -37.57 -6.57
C GLY A 428 -5.50 -37.23 -6.63
#